data_AF-A0A6S6Y6J6-F1
#
_entry.id   AF-A0A6S6Y6J6-F1
#
_cell.length_a   1.000
_cell.length_b   1.000
_cell.length_c   1.000
_cell.angle_alpha   90.00
_cell.angle_beta   90.00
_cell.angle_gamma   90.00
#
_symmetry.space_group_name_H-M   'P 1'
#
loop_
_entity.id
_entity.type
_entity.pdbx_description
1 polymer ?
#
loop_
_entity_poly.entity_id
_entity_poly.type
_entity_poly.pdbx_seq_one_letter_code
_entity_poly.pdbx_strand_id
1 'polypeptide(L)'
;MNLENIKVGDKFSTETKLLTKVGFEKTKSPDSKKSQIRELQRYLSYEKTGKMSRGKPTNEIVITEIYDTPKPKIDNRSNNGGNNTSIISDYMRNWIEIALTSDGSIDGSASKIIRDMNLVIDDFSNAYYNFDDCFTDCTPIEKNFFLDYCDTVMNSYKQRLKRIISNLVEYGDFMYKEYYKVSFIKEGKDGEFFATDDIEDLETIDKIDKIKHNLEVSYGVTENSEKWKLYCDRKKSKQFYDDFIGQVRKLLKRDEITNCYKSMYLFAYDYHADIDEDFDNQKFWNTQKKFAEDKIQTVFNKTRRIYSQNPMEYGKYKKVPKYKSEDISQDMIKECKEMVMYK
;
A
#
# COMPACT_ATOMS: atom_id res chain seq x y z
N MET A 1 12.85 14.01 30.01
CA MET A 1 12.20 15.22 29.48
C MET A 1 11.54 15.91 30.65
N ASN A 2 11.88 17.17 30.88
CA ASN A 2 11.60 17.87 32.14
C ASN A 2 10.48 18.90 31.88
N LEU A 3 9.23 18.43 31.92
CA LEU A 3 8.05 19.26 31.63
C LEU A 3 7.73 20.26 32.76
N GLU A 4 8.25 20.03 33.96
CA GLU A 4 8.14 20.96 35.11
C GLU A 4 8.79 22.32 34.83
N ASN A 5 9.68 22.40 33.82
CA ASN A 5 10.36 23.63 33.42
C ASN A 5 9.51 24.57 32.56
N ILE A 6 8.29 24.20 32.22
CA ILE A 6 7.40 24.92 31.31
C ILE A 6 5.97 24.95 31.85
N LYS A 7 5.20 25.95 31.44
CA LYS A 7 3.77 26.07 31.74
C LYS A 7 2.98 26.51 30.51
N VAL A 8 1.67 26.29 30.55
CA VAL A 8 0.74 26.82 29.53
C VAL A 8 0.88 28.34 29.47
N GLY A 9 0.95 28.88 28.26
CA GLY A 9 1.19 30.29 27.98
C GLY A 9 2.66 30.70 27.85
N ASP A 10 3.63 29.82 28.18
CA ASP A 10 5.04 30.13 27.95
C ASP A 10 5.35 30.30 26.47
N LYS A 11 6.21 31.28 26.17
CA LYS A 11 6.61 31.63 24.80
C LYS A 11 8.07 31.30 24.54
N PHE A 12 8.34 30.74 23.37
CA PHE A 12 9.68 30.40 22.92
C PHE A 12 9.93 30.97 21.53
N SER A 13 11.10 31.58 21.30
CA SER A 13 11.40 32.18 20.00
C SER A 13 11.55 31.15 18.86
N THR A 14 11.81 29.88 19.20
CA THR A 14 11.89 28.75 18.26
C THR A 14 11.60 27.42 18.98
N GLU A 15 11.18 26.41 18.23
CA GLU A 15 11.04 25.03 18.72
C GLU A 15 12.34 24.46 19.30
N THR A 16 13.51 24.85 18.76
CA THR A 16 14.80 24.41 19.30
C THR A 16 15.03 24.89 20.74
N LYS A 17 14.61 26.13 21.07
CA LYS A 17 14.72 26.62 22.44
C LYS A 17 13.78 25.88 23.39
N LEU A 18 12.57 25.54 22.92
CA LEU A 18 11.64 24.72 23.67
C LEU A 18 12.23 23.32 23.94
N LEU A 19 12.76 22.65 22.92
CA LEU A 19 13.42 21.35 23.05
C LEU A 19 14.55 21.37 24.08
N THR A 20 15.43 22.37 24.02
CA THR A 20 16.52 22.51 25.01
C THR A 20 15.98 22.77 26.43
N LYS A 21 14.93 23.59 26.57
CA LYS A 21 14.32 23.90 27.87
C LYS A 21 13.76 22.68 28.59
N VAL A 22 13.18 21.74 27.83
CA VAL A 22 12.64 20.47 28.35
C VAL A 22 13.67 19.34 28.38
N GLY A 23 14.95 19.64 28.12
CA GLY A 23 16.08 18.73 28.35
C GLY A 23 16.47 17.84 27.16
N PHE A 24 16.04 18.14 25.92
CA PHE A 24 16.60 17.47 24.74
C PHE A 24 17.99 18.02 24.38
N GLU A 25 18.88 17.11 23.98
CA GLU A 25 20.18 17.48 23.43
C GLU A 25 20.05 18.25 22.11
N LYS A 26 20.90 19.26 21.93
CA LYS A 26 20.97 20.01 20.67
C LYS A 26 21.54 19.10 19.58
N THR A 27 20.78 18.93 18.50
CA THR A 27 21.22 18.21 17.31
C THR A 27 21.36 19.14 16.11
N LYS A 28 22.35 18.87 15.26
CA LYS A 28 22.50 19.52 13.94
C LYS A 28 21.72 18.79 12.84
N SER A 29 21.28 17.55 13.08
CA SER A 29 20.54 16.76 12.11
C SER A 29 19.07 17.21 12.02
N PRO A 30 18.58 17.58 10.83
CA PRO A 30 17.17 17.92 10.62
C PRO A 30 16.21 16.79 11.01
N ASP A 31 16.58 15.53 10.79
CA ASP A 31 15.72 14.38 11.05
C ASP A 31 15.67 14.02 12.52
N SER A 32 16.81 14.09 13.22
CA SER A 32 16.83 13.97 14.68
C SER A 32 15.98 15.07 15.33
N LYS A 33 16.07 16.32 14.82
CA LYS A 33 15.24 17.43 15.31
C LYS A 33 13.75 17.16 15.09
N LYS A 34 13.35 16.70 13.90
CA LYS A 34 11.95 16.30 13.62
C LYS A 34 11.48 15.21 14.58
N SER A 35 12.30 14.19 14.87
CA SER A 35 11.96 13.13 15.82
C SER A 35 11.77 13.66 17.24
N GLN A 36 12.66 14.56 17.68
CA GLN A 36 12.56 15.18 19.01
C GLN A 36 11.27 16.02 19.13
N ILE A 37 10.91 16.77 18.09
CA ILE A 37 9.65 17.55 18.04
C ILE A 37 8.44 16.62 18.11
N ARG A 38 8.42 15.54 17.33
CA ARG A 38 7.32 14.55 17.36
C ARG A 38 7.15 13.93 18.74
N GLU A 39 8.27 13.59 19.40
CA GLU A 39 8.24 13.06 20.75
C GLU A 39 7.70 14.09 21.74
N LEU A 40 8.16 15.35 21.67
CA LEU A 40 7.67 16.44 22.51
C LEU A 40 6.17 16.70 22.34
N GLN A 41 5.67 16.66 21.11
CA GLN A 41 4.25 16.88 20.78
C GLN A 41 3.31 15.78 21.33
N ARG A 42 3.86 14.67 21.85
CA ARG A 42 3.08 13.71 22.63
C ARG A 42 2.69 14.25 24.00
N TYR A 43 3.48 15.16 24.55
CA TYR A 43 3.36 15.66 25.92
C TYR A 43 2.77 17.08 26.00
N LEU A 44 2.76 17.83 24.90
CA LEU A 44 2.19 19.17 24.85
C LEU A 44 1.70 19.57 23.46
N SER A 45 0.90 20.63 23.40
CA SER A 45 0.57 21.35 22.17
C SER A 45 1.09 22.79 22.23
N TYR A 46 1.42 23.34 21.06
CA TYR A 46 1.81 24.74 20.91
C TYR A 46 1.39 25.26 19.54
N GLU A 47 1.25 26.57 19.45
CA GLU A 47 0.92 27.27 18.20
C GLU A 47 1.91 28.38 17.91
N LYS A 48 2.03 28.76 16.63
CA LYS A 48 2.79 29.96 16.25
C LYS A 48 2.03 31.19 16.69
N THR A 49 2.73 32.11 17.34
CA THR A 49 2.16 33.37 17.82
C THR A 49 1.79 34.35 16.70
N GLY A 50 2.33 34.16 15.48
CA GLY A 50 2.13 35.07 14.36
C GLY A 50 2.81 36.44 14.51
N LYS A 51 3.61 36.64 15.57
CA LYS A 51 4.30 37.91 15.84
C LYS A 51 5.17 38.33 14.65
N MET A 52 4.99 39.55 14.18
CA MET A 52 5.74 40.11 13.04
C MET A 52 7.02 40.80 13.51
N SER A 53 8.11 40.63 12.76
CA SER A 53 9.35 41.38 12.93
C SER A 53 9.95 41.69 11.56
N ARG A 54 10.27 42.97 11.31
CA ARG A 54 10.82 43.46 10.03
C ARG A 54 10.02 42.96 8.80
N GLY A 55 8.69 43.01 8.89
CA GLY A 55 7.78 42.61 7.81
C GLY A 55 7.63 41.09 7.60
N LYS A 56 8.20 40.23 8.46
CA LYS A 56 8.07 38.78 8.37
C LYS A 56 7.53 38.17 9.68
N PRO A 57 6.70 37.11 9.60
CA PRO A 57 6.27 36.39 10.78
C PRO A 57 7.45 35.66 11.43
N THR A 58 7.55 35.78 12.74
CA THR A 58 8.58 35.12 13.54
C THR A 58 8.25 33.64 13.77
N ASN A 59 9.26 32.87 14.18
CA ASN A 59 9.10 31.47 14.60
C ASN A 59 8.69 31.33 16.07
N GLU A 60 8.22 32.42 16.70
CA GLU A 60 7.84 32.42 18.11
C GLU A 60 6.58 31.55 18.29
N ILE A 61 6.65 30.61 19.23
CA ILE A 61 5.58 29.67 19.59
C ILE A 61 5.11 29.93 21.02
N VAL A 62 3.86 29.57 21.30
CA VAL A 62 3.25 29.61 22.64
C VAL A 62 2.68 28.24 22.97
N ILE A 63 2.96 27.75 24.19
CA ILE A 63 2.41 26.48 24.67
C ILE A 63 0.93 26.67 24.97
N THR A 64 0.08 25.86 24.35
CA THR A 64 -1.38 25.92 24.48
C THR A 64 -1.92 24.89 25.48
N GLU A 65 -1.23 23.76 25.64
CA GLU A 65 -1.67 22.66 26.52
C GLU A 65 -0.47 21.79 26.90
N ILE A 66 -0.47 21.23 28.11
CA ILE A 66 0.48 20.20 28.57
C ILE A 66 -0.37 19.03 29.07
N TYR A 67 -0.08 17.82 28.60
CA TYR A 67 -0.86 16.62 28.90
C TYR A 67 -0.33 15.91 30.14
N ASP A 68 -1.22 15.51 31.05
CA ASP A 68 -0.86 14.68 32.21
C ASP A 68 -0.37 13.29 31.79
N THR A 69 -0.95 12.75 30.71
CA THR A 69 -0.55 11.48 30.09
C THR A 69 -0.16 11.73 28.63
N PRO A 70 1.02 11.27 28.17
CA PRO A 70 1.43 11.51 26.79
C PRO A 70 0.53 10.78 25.81
N LYS A 71 0.26 11.41 24.66
CA LYS A 71 -0.40 10.76 23.53
C LYS A 71 0.36 9.48 23.13
N PRO A 72 -0.34 8.43 22.67
CA PRO A 72 0.29 7.22 22.17
C PRO A 72 1.37 7.54 21.13
N LYS A 73 2.49 6.83 21.20
CA LYS A 73 3.56 6.99 20.21
C LYS A 73 3.05 6.49 18.85
N ILE A 74 2.95 7.38 17.89
CA ILE A 74 2.63 7.00 16.51
C ILE A 74 3.90 6.43 15.88
N ASP A 75 4.09 5.12 15.96
CA ASP A 75 5.18 4.44 15.28
C ASP A 75 4.72 3.99 13.88
N ASN A 76 5.09 4.75 12.86
CA ASN A 76 4.84 4.36 11.46
C ASN A 76 5.79 3.26 10.97
N ARG A 77 6.69 2.71 11.81
CA ARG A 77 7.46 1.51 11.46
C ARG A 77 6.57 0.28 11.27
N SER A 78 5.42 0.22 11.92
CA SER A 78 4.41 -0.82 11.67
C SER A 78 3.83 -0.73 10.25
N ASN A 79 3.76 0.47 9.67
CA ASN A 79 3.26 0.67 8.31
C ASN A 79 4.29 0.32 7.21
N ASN A 80 5.58 0.21 7.56
CA ASN A 80 6.65 -0.20 6.63
C ASN A 80 7.21 -1.61 6.91
N GLY A 81 6.58 -2.36 7.82
CA GLY A 81 6.98 -3.73 8.14
C GLY A 81 8.23 -3.79 9.02
N GLY A 82 8.06 -3.78 10.34
CA GLY A 82 9.13 -4.08 11.28
C GLY A 82 9.57 -5.55 11.25
N ASN A 83 10.57 -5.89 12.07
CA ASN A 83 11.26 -7.20 12.14
C ASN A 83 10.34 -8.44 12.10
N ASN A 84 9.12 -8.41 12.65
CA ASN A 84 8.22 -9.58 12.57
C ASN A 84 7.69 -9.84 11.17
N THR A 85 7.64 -8.83 10.30
CA THR A 85 7.32 -9.04 8.89
C THR A 85 8.53 -9.33 8.02
N SER A 86 9.73 -9.47 8.60
CA SER A 86 10.86 -10.06 7.85
C SER A 86 10.47 -11.47 7.42
N ILE A 87 9.88 -12.28 8.30
CA ILE A 87 9.65 -13.71 8.00
C ILE A 87 8.73 -13.98 6.81
N ILE A 88 7.76 -13.10 6.53
CA ILE A 88 6.96 -13.19 5.29
C ILE A 88 7.84 -12.87 4.07
N SER A 89 8.69 -11.86 4.18
CA SER A 89 9.65 -11.51 3.13
C SER A 89 10.74 -12.57 2.97
N ASP A 90 11.19 -13.19 4.05
CA ASP A 90 12.17 -14.28 4.07
C ASP A 90 11.54 -15.51 3.39
N TYR A 91 10.28 -15.84 3.69
CA TYR A 91 9.52 -16.88 2.98
C TYR A 91 9.43 -16.60 1.47
N MET A 92 9.03 -15.38 1.09
CA MET A 92 8.93 -14.97 -0.32
C MET A 92 10.28 -15.06 -1.01
N ARG A 93 11.38 -14.71 -0.32
CA ARG A 93 12.73 -14.80 -0.84
C ARG A 93 13.13 -16.27 -1.03
N ASN A 94 12.98 -17.12 -0.02
CA ASN A 94 13.25 -18.55 -0.14
C ASN A 94 12.49 -19.18 -1.31
N TRP A 95 11.20 -18.85 -1.48
CA TRP A 95 10.42 -19.35 -2.59
C TRP A 95 11.01 -18.91 -3.95
N ILE A 96 11.40 -17.64 -4.07
CA ILE A 96 12.03 -17.12 -5.30
C ILE A 96 13.33 -17.87 -5.59
N GLU A 97 14.17 -18.06 -4.58
CA GLU A 97 15.45 -18.73 -4.74
C GLU A 97 15.29 -20.22 -5.13
N ILE A 98 14.31 -20.90 -4.54
CA ILE A 98 13.92 -22.27 -4.94
C ILE A 98 13.43 -22.30 -6.38
N ALA A 99 12.49 -21.44 -6.76
CA ALA A 99 11.92 -21.40 -8.10
C ALA A 99 12.98 -21.08 -9.17
N LEU A 100 13.91 -20.17 -8.89
CA LEU A 100 15.03 -19.88 -9.78
C LEU A 100 16.00 -21.06 -9.91
N THR A 101 16.19 -21.84 -8.84
CA THR A 101 17.03 -23.04 -8.88
C THR A 101 16.36 -24.19 -9.64
N SER A 102 15.06 -24.39 -9.47
CA SER A 102 14.32 -25.50 -10.07
C SER A 102 13.92 -25.22 -11.52
N ASP A 103 13.43 -24.02 -11.80
CA ASP A 103 12.76 -23.68 -13.06
C ASP A 103 13.63 -22.75 -13.92
N GLY A 104 14.74 -22.25 -13.37
CA GLY A 104 15.66 -21.30 -14.02
C GLY A 104 15.12 -19.88 -14.14
N SER A 105 13.81 -19.69 -14.03
CA SER A 105 13.16 -18.38 -14.17
C SER A 105 11.83 -18.30 -13.44
N ILE A 106 11.41 -17.07 -13.15
CA ILE A 106 10.07 -16.74 -12.66
C ILE A 106 9.44 -15.80 -13.67
N ASP A 107 8.27 -16.19 -14.19
CA ASP A 107 7.52 -15.39 -15.16
C ASP A 107 6.07 -15.16 -14.75
N GLY A 108 5.61 -13.90 -14.87
CA GLY A 108 4.20 -13.55 -14.81
C GLY A 108 3.89 -12.25 -14.07
N SER A 109 2.60 -12.00 -13.86
CA SER A 109 2.17 -10.85 -13.08
C SER A 109 2.53 -11.01 -11.60
N ALA A 110 2.76 -9.91 -10.89
CA ALA A 110 3.03 -9.95 -9.45
C ALA A 110 1.92 -10.68 -8.67
N SER A 111 0.65 -10.52 -9.07
CA SER A 111 -0.47 -11.25 -8.45
C SER A 111 -0.38 -12.76 -8.67
N LYS A 112 0.03 -13.21 -9.87
CA LYS A 112 0.21 -14.63 -10.16
C LYS A 112 1.33 -15.21 -9.30
N ILE A 113 2.49 -14.56 -9.27
CA ILE A 113 3.65 -15.01 -8.48
C ILE A 113 3.29 -15.13 -6.99
N ILE A 114 2.55 -14.15 -6.44
CA ILE A 114 2.08 -14.19 -5.04
C ILE A 114 1.15 -15.38 -4.76
N ARG A 115 0.33 -15.79 -5.73
CA ARG A 115 -0.52 -17.00 -5.61
C ARG A 115 0.32 -18.27 -5.73
N ASP A 116 1.27 -18.31 -6.66
CA ASP A 116 2.18 -19.46 -6.81
C ASP A 116 3.03 -19.70 -5.54
N MET A 117 3.26 -18.64 -4.74
CA MET A 117 3.85 -18.70 -3.39
C MET A 117 2.89 -19.20 -2.29
N ASN A 118 1.61 -19.47 -2.59
CA ASN A 118 0.58 -19.85 -1.61
C ASN A 118 0.42 -18.84 -0.45
N LEU A 119 0.55 -17.54 -0.70
CA LEU A 119 0.33 -16.49 0.31
C LEU A 119 -1.15 -16.10 0.50
N VAL A 120 -1.96 -16.42 -0.50
CA VAL A 120 -3.42 -16.24 -0.54
C VAL A 120 -4.03 -17.50 -1.12
N ILE A 121 -5.32 -17.73 -0.87
CA ILE A 121 -6.01 -18.90 -1.42
C ILE A 121 -6.04 -18.86 -2.96
N ASP A 122 -6.16 -20.03 -3.58
CA ASP A 122 -6.25 -20.15 -5.04
C ASP A 122 -7.44 -19.38 -5.61
N ASP A 123 -8.57 -19.42 -4.90
CA ASP A 123 -9.83 -18.78 -5.32
C ASP A 123 -9.85 -17.25 -5.06
N PHE A 124 -8.76 -16.67 -4.56
CA PHE A 124 -8.68 -15.24 -4.20
C PHE A 124 -9.11 -14.34 -5.36
N SER A 125 -8.73 -14.70 -6.58
CA SER A 125 -9.04 -13.90 -7.77
C SER A 125 -10.52 -13.98 -8.15
N ASN A 126 -11.12 -15.16 -8.02
CA ASN A 126 -12.54 -15.37 -8.25
C ASN A 126 -13.35 -14.59 -7.21
N ALA A 127 -13.03 -14.74 -5.91
CA ALA A 127 -13.66 -14.00 -4.82
C ALA A 127 -13.56 -12.47 -5.00
N TYR A 128 -12.44 -11.97 -5.52
CA TYR A 128 -12.24 -10.54 -5.76
C TYR A 128 -13.00 -10.00 -6.97
N TYR A 129 -12.93 -10.68 -8.13
CA TYR A 129 -13.51 -10.19 -9.38
C TYR A 129 -14.99 -10.57 -9.53
N ASN A 130 -15.39 -11.73 -9.01
CA ASN A 130 -16.72 -12.34 -9.10
C ASN A 130 -17.39 -12.44 -7.73
N PHE A 131 -17.20 -11.42 -6.88
CA PHE A 131 -17.71 -11.38 -5.50
C PHE A 131 -19.19 -11.81 -5.37
N ASP A 132 -20.05 -11.35 -6.27
CA ASP A 132 -21.49 -11.64 -6.20
C ASP A 132 -21.83 -13.11 -6.51
N ASP A 133 -20.92 -13.83 -7.16
CA ASP A 133 -21.05 -15.26 -7.43
C ASP A 133 -20.48 -16.11 -6.28
N CYS A 134 -19.51 -15.58 -5.54
CA CYS A 134 -18.83 -16.25 -4.43
C CYS A 134 -19.56 -16.09 -3.08
N PHE A 135 -20.24 -14.96 -2.86
CA PHE A 135 -20.84 -14.64 -1.58
C PHE A 135 -22.32 -14.27 -1.73
N THR A 136 -23.20 -15.03 -1.08
CA THR A 136 -24.62 -14.70 -0.98
C THR A 136 -24.88 -13.82 0.25
N ASP A 137 -26.00 -13.10 0.25
CA ASP A 137 -26.52 -12.39 1.43
C ASP A 137 -25.61 -11.30 2.03
N CYS A 138 -24.65 -10.78 1.27
CA CYS A 138 -23.77 -9.70 1.69
C CYS A 138 -24.36 -8.32 1.41
N THR A 139 -24.20 -7.39 2.35
CA THR A 139 -24.57 -5.99 2.12
C THR A 139 -23.58 -5.30 1.17
N PRO A 140 -24.00 -4.21 0.47
CA PRO A 140 -23.08 -3.43 -0.35
C PRO A 140 -21.89 -2.85 0.42
N ILE A 141 -22.03 -2.60 1.73
CA ILE A 141 -20.94 -2.09 2.57
C ILE A 141 -19.92 -3.20 2.90
N GLU A 142 -20.39 -4.42 3.16
CA GLU A 142 -19.52 -5.60 3.36
C GLU A 142 -18.76 -5.96 2.10
N LYS A 143 -19.42 -5.96 0.94
CA LYS A 143 -18.74 -6.12 -0.36
C LYS A 143 -17.60 -5.12 -0.53
N ASN A 144 -17.86 -3.84 -0.25
CA ASN A 144 -16.81 -2.82 -0.34
C ASN A 144 -15.72 -2.99 0.73
N PHE A 145 -16.04 -3.52 1.90
CA PHE A 145 -15.07 -3.81 2.95
C PHE A 145 -14.13 -4.95 2.54
N PHE A 146 -14.69 -6.05 2.03
CA PHE A 146 -13.96 -7.21 1.53
C PHE A 146 -12.98 -6.84 0.42
N LEU A 147 -13.43 -6.09 -0.58
CA LEU A 147 -12.58 -5.69 -1.70
C LEU A 147 -11.46 -4.76 -1.24
N ASP A 148 -11.76 -3.81 -0.35
CA ASP A 148 -10.77 -2.94 0.28
C ASP A 148 -9.74 -3.74 1.10
N TYR A 149 -10.14 -4.86 1.71
CA TYR A 149 -9.27 -5.79 2.41
C TYR A 149 -8.35 -6.54 1.45
N CYS A 150 -8.91 -7.17 0.40
CA CYS A 150 -8.15 -7.87 -0.63
C CYS A 150 -7.11 -6.95 -1.29
N ASP A 151 -7.49 -5.71 -1.61
CA ASP A 151 -6.55 -4.69 -2.12
C ASP A 151 -5.42 -4.41 -1.13
N THR A 152 -5.74 -4.30 0.15
CA THR A 152 -4.76 -4.00 1.21
C THR A 152 -3.77 -5.16 1.39
N VAL A 153 -4.25 -6.40 1.38
CA VAL A 153 -3.44 -7.62 1.43
C VAL A 153 -2.52 -7.70 0.22
N MET A 154 -3.09 -7.66 -0.99
CA MET A 154 -2.36 -7.86 -2.24
C MET A 154 -1.33 -6.75 -2.48
N ASN A 155 -1.67 -5.49 -2.19
CA ASN A 155 -0.71 -4.38 -2.31
C ASN A 155 0.47 -4.55 -1.33
N SER A 156 0.21 -5.05 -0.13
CA SER A 156 1.27 -5.30 0.85
C SER A 156 2.25 -6.37 0.37
N TYR A 157 1.76 -7.46 -0.24
CA TYR A 157 2.62 -8.50 -0.82
C TYR A 157 3.37 -8.00 -2.07
N LYS A 158 2.71 -7.30 -2.98
CA LYS A 158 3.36 -6.71 -4.17
C LYS A 158 4.51 -5.78 -3.80
N GLN A 159 4.37 -4.98 -2.75
CA GLN A 159 5.45 -4.13 -2.24
C GLN A 159 6.60 -4.92 -1.62
N ARG A 160 6.34 -6.08 -1.01
CA ARG A 160 7.40 -6.99 -0.53
C ARG A 160 8.13 -7.62 -1.70
N LEU A 161 7.39 -8.20 -2.64
CA LEU A 161 7.93 -8.82 -3.85
C LEU A 161 8.85 -7.85 -4.59
N LYS A 162 8.36 -6.64 -4.85
CA LYS A 162 9.15 -5.60 -5.52
C LYS A 162 10.47 -5.32 -4.80
N ARG A 163 10.45 -5.17 -3.47
CA ARG A 163 11.67 -4.93 -2.67
C ARG A 163 12.64 -6.11 -2.74
N ILE A 164 12.14 -7.34 -2.62
CA ILE A 164 12.99 -8.55 -2.68
C ILE A 164 13.66 -8.63 -4.05
N ILE A 165 12.90 -8.49 -5.13
CA ILE A 165 13.44 -8.53 -6.49
C ILE A 165 14.45 -7.40 -6.72
N SER A 166 14.14 -6.17 -6.28
CA SER A 166 15.09 -5.06 -6.40
C SER A 166 16.41 -5.34 -5.68
N ASN A 167 16.36 -5.94 -4.48
CA ASN A 167 17.58 -6.33 -3.77
C ASN A 167 18.34 -7.45 -4.49
N LEU A 168 17.65 -8.48 -4.99
CA LEU A 168 18.30 -9.56 -5.74
C LEU A 168 19.03 -8.98 -6.96
N VAL A 169 18.36 -8.16 -7.76
CA VAL A 169 18.92 -7.54 -8.97
C VAL A 169 20.05 -6.55 -8.66
N GLU A 170 19.99 -5.84 -7.52
CA GLU A 170 21.04 -4.89 -7.12
C GLU A 170 22.32 -5.60 -6.66
N TYR A 171 22.20 -6.74 -5.98
CA TYR A 171 23.32 -7.40 -5.29
C TYR A 171 23.74 -8.75 -5.89
N GLY A 172 23.05 -9.27 -6.90
CA GLY A 172 23.36 -10.55 -7.55
C GLY A 172 23.31 -10.50 -9.07
N ASP A 173 23.65 -11.61 -9.71
CA ASP A 173 23.67 -11.75 -11.17
C ASP A 173 22.31 -12.25 -11.70
N PHE A 174 21.33 -11.34 -11.69
CA PHE A 174 19.97 -11.61 -12.15
C PHE A 174 19.61 -10.75 -13.34
N MET A 175 19.03 -11.37 -14.36
CA MET A 175 18.32 -10.66 -15.42
C MET A 175 16.90 -10.38 -14.96
N TYR A 176 16.51 -9.11 -14.97
CA TYR A 176 15.15 -8.68 -14.67
C TYR A 176 14.61 -7.81 -15.80
N LYS A 177 13.41 -8.15 -16.30
CA LYS A 177 12.67 -7.32 -17.24
C LYS A 177 11.21 -7.18 -16.81
N GLU A 178 10.67 -5.96 -16.93
CA GLU A 178 9.23 -5.72 -16.91
C GLU A 178 8.73 -5.62 -18.35
N TYR A 179 7.56 -6.21 -18.61
CA TYR A 179 6.93 -6.18 -19.92
C TYR A 179 5.41 -6.20 -19.76
N TYR A 180 4.65 -6.10 -20.86
CA TYR A 180 3.19 -6.15 -20.82
C TYR A 180 2.68 -7.47 -21.39
N LYS A 181 1.66 -8.07 -20.77
CA LYS A 181 0.85 -9.11 -21.40
C LYS A 181 -0.49 -8.54 -21.81
N VAL A 182 -0.95 -8.93 -22.99
CA VAL A 182 -2.34 -8.70 -23.42
C VAL A 182 -3.09 -10.01 -23.42
N SER A 183 -4.32 -9.99 -22.93
CA SER A 183 -5.24 -11.13 -22.99
C SER A 183 -6.36 -10.86 -23.97
N PHE A 184 -6.83 -11.90 -24.64
CA PHE A 184 -7.92 -11.85 -25.60
C PHE A 184 -8.59 -13.22 -25.68
N ILE A 185 -9.82 -13.26 -26.19
CA ILE A 185 -10.58 -14.50 -26.37
C ILE A 185 -10.31 -15.03 -27.79
N LYS A 186 -10.04 -16.33 -27.90
CA LYS A 186 -9.93 -17.07 -29.16
C LYS A 186 -11.00 -18.15 -29.20
N GLU A 187 -11.56 -18.38 -30.38
CA GLU A 187 -12.40 -19.55 -30.63
C GLU A 187 -11.50 -20.75 -30.97
N GLY A 188 -11.72 -21.86 -30.26
CA GLY A 188 -11.11 -23.15 -30.52
C GLY A 188 -12.16 -24.21 -30.84
N LYS A 189 -11.70 -25.44 -31.11
CA LYS A 189 -12.60 -26.58 -31.40
C LYS A 189 -13.58 -26.88 -30.26
N ASP A 190 -13.18 -26.61 -29.02
CA ASP A 190 -13.93 -26.92 -27.80
C ASP A 190 -14.60 -25.68 -27.18
N GLY A 191 -14.67 -24.56 -27.91
CA GLY A 191 -15.27 -23.30 -27.46
C GLY A 191 -14.26 -22.15 -27.33
N GLU A 192 -14.70 -21.08 -26.66
CA GLU A 192 -13.89 -19.89 -26.40
C GLU A 192 -12.85 -20.15 -25.29
N PHE A 193 -11.62 -19.70 -25.49
CA PHE A 193 -10.55 -19.75 -24.50
C PHE A 193 -9.76 -18.45 -24.44
N PHE A 194 -9.17 -18.16 -23.28
CA PHE A 194 -8.29 -17.01 -23.11
C PHE A 194 -6.89 -17.31 -23.64
N ALA A 195 -6.41 -16.49 -24.56
CA ALA A 195 -5.04 -16.49 -25.03
C ALA A 195 -4.32 -15.23 -24.56
N THR A 196 -2.99 -15.28 -24.55
CA THR A 196 -2.13 -14.16 -24.16
C THR A 196 -0.97 -13.98 -25.12
N ASP A 197 -0.60 -12.73 -25.38
CA ASP A 197 0.64 -12.38 -26.08
C ASP A 197 1.48 -11.43 -25.22
N ASP A 198 2.79 -11.58 -25.31
CA ASP A 198 3.77 -10.75 -24.60
C ASP A 198 4.20 -9.56 -25.48
N ILE A 199 4.28 -8.39 -24.87
CA ILE A 199 4.75 -7.13 -25.46
C ILE A 199 6.05 -6.76 -24.75
N GLU A 200 7.16 -7.12 -25.38
CA GLU A 200 8.52 -6.88 -24.87
C GLU A 200 9.23 -5.71 -25.55
N ASP A 201 8.69 -5.21 -26.67
CA ASP A 201 9.25 -4.07 -27.40
C ASP A 201 9.21 -2.79 -26.56
N LEU A 202 10.39 -2.21 -26.30
CA LEU A 202 10.56 -1.05 -25.43
C LEU A 202 9.79 0.19 -25.93
N GLU A 203 9.70 0.39 -27.25
CA GLU A 203 8.97 1.53 -27.81
C GLU A 203 7.46 1.40 -27.55
N THR A 204 6.93 0.20 -27.74
CA THR A 204 5.52 -0.11 -27.46
C THR A 204 5.23 -0.06 -25.97
N ILE A 205 6.12 -0.57 -25.12
CA ILE A 205 6.01 -0.47 -23.65
C ILE A 205 5.94 1.00 -23.22
N ASP A 206 6.85 1.86 -23.70
CA ASP A 206 6.85 3.29 -23.37
C ASP A 206 5.55 3.98 -23.82
N LYS A 207 5.01 3.61 -24.99
CA LYS A 207 3.70 4.09 -25.44
C LYS A 207 2.56 3.65 -24.52
N ILE A 208 2.55 2.40 -24.07
CA ILE A 208 1.54 1.88 -23.13
C ILE A 208 1.64 2.60 -21.77
N ASP A 209 2.86 2.79 -21.25
CA ASP A 209 3.11 3.52 -20.00
C ASP A 209 2.64 4.98 -20.12
N LYS A 210 2.91 5.65 -21.26
CA LYS A 210 2.42 7.01 -21.54
C LYS A 210 0.90 7.08 -21.63
N ILE A 211 0.25 6.12 -22.30
CA ILE A 211 -1.22 6.04 -22.34
C ILE A 211 -1.78 5.96 -20.92
N LYS A 212 -1.23 5.05 -20.11
CA LYS A 212 -1.65 4.88 -18.72
C LYS A 212 -1.48 6.16 -17.91
N HIS A 213 -0.31 6.79 -18.01
CA HIS A 213 -0.01 8.03 -17.30
C HIS A 213 -0.94 9.18 -17.71
N ASN A 214 -1.18 9.36 -19.01
CA ASN A 214 -2.07 10.41 -19.51
C ASN A 214 -3.52 10.20 -19.03
N LEU A 215 -3.97 8.95 -18.98
CA LEU A 215 -5.27 8.62 -18.39
C LEU A 215 -5.30 8.88 -16.87
N GLU A 216 -4.24 8.55 -16.13
CA GLU A 216 -4.18 8.88 -14.70
C GLU A 216 -4.35 10.40 -14.49
N VAL A 217 -3.67 11.21 -15.31
CA VAL A 217 -3.79 12.68 -15.30
C VAL A 217 -5.21 13.14 -15.66
N SER A 218 -5.85 12.56 -16.69
CA SER A 218 -7.23 12.92 -17.06
C SER A 218 -8.25 12.56 -15.98
N TYR A 219 -7.94 11.56 -15.16
CA TYR A 219 -8.70 11.17 -13.98
C TYR A 219 -8.33 11.96 -12.71
N GLY A 220 -7.48 12.98 -12.83
CA GLY A 220 -7.15 13.92 -11.76
C GLY A 220 -5.99 13.50 -10.86
N VAL A 221 -5.14 12.56 -11.30
CA VAL A 221 -3.88 12.24 -10.61
C VAL A 221 -2.81 13.24 -11.04
N THR A 222 -2.42 14.15 -10.14
CA THR A 222 -1.39 15.17 -10.44
C THR A 222 0.03 14.71 -10.08
N GLU A 223 0.15 13.76 -9.16
CA GLU A 223 1.41 13.21 -8.68
C GLU A 223 1.24 11.74 -8.25
N ASN A 224 2.34 10.98 -8.20
CA ASN A 224 2.30 9.55 -7.84
C ASN A 224 1.65 9.28 -6.48
N SER A 225 1.83 10.17 -5.50
CA SER A 225 1.21 10.12 -4.17
C SER A 225 -0.31 10.27 -4.19
N GLU A 226 -0.91 10.65 -5.32
CA GLU A 226 -2.36 10.79 -5.47
C GLU A 226 -3.02 9.65 -6.23
N LYS A 227 -2.25 8.72 -6.83
CA LYS A 227 -2.78 7.56 -7.55
C LYS A 227 -3.80 6.76 -6.74
N TRP A 228 -3.60 6.67 -5.43
CA TRP A 228 -4.54 5.98 -4.54
C TRP A 228 -5.96 6.54 -4.64
N LYS A 229 -6.16 7.83 -4.95
CA LYS A 229 -7.49 8.45 -5.07
C LYS A 229 -8.28 7.88 -6.25
N LEU A 230 -7.59 7.56 -7.34
CA LEU A 230 -8.17 6.90 -8.51
C LEU A 230 -8.50 5.45 -8.17
N TYR A 231 -7.54 4.73 -7.62
CA TYR A 231 -7.66 3.29 -7.41
C TYR A 231 -8.51 2.90 -6.19
N CYS A 232 -8.73 3.78 -5.22
CA CYS A 232 -9.60 3.51 -4.07
C CYS A 232 -11.09 3.68 -4.37
N ASP A 233 -11.44 4.30 -5.50
CA ASP A 233 -12.82 4.43 -5.99
C ASP A 233 -13.05 3.38 -7.08
N ARG A 234 -13.77 2.30 -6.74
CA ARG A 234 -13.96 1.17 -7.65
C ARG A 234 -14.62 1.56 -8.97
N LYS A 235 -15.59 2.47 -8.93
CA LYS A 235 -16.31 2.90 -10.15
C LYS A 235 -15.37 3.66 -11.08
N LYS A 236 -14.59 4.59 -10.53
CA LYS A 236 -13.59 5.34 -11.30
C LYS A 236 -12.46 4.44 -11.79
N SER A 237 -11.96 3.56 -10.94
CA SER A 237 -10.91 2.59 -11.26
C SER A 237 -11.33 1.67 -12.40
N LYS A 238 -12.56 1.12 -12.37
CA LYS A 238 -13.10 0.29 -13.46
C LYS A 238 -13.15 1.07 -14.77
N GLN A 239 -13.74 2.26 -14.76
CA GLN A 239 -13.84 3.09 -15.97
C GLN A 239 -12.47 3.47 -16.53
N PHE A 240 -11.51 3.78 -15.65
CA PHE A 240 -10.13 4.04 -16.05
C PHE A 240 -9.50 2.83 -16.77
N TYR A 241 -9.72 1.61 -16.27
CA TYR A 241 -9.21 0.40 -16.93
C TYR A 241 -9.91 0.16 -18.28
N ASP A 242 -11.22 0.36 -18.37
CA ASP A 242 -11.97 0.23 -19.63
C ASP A 242 -11.41 1.21 -20.69
N ASP A 243 -11.18 2.47 -20.32
CA ASP A 243 -10.58 3.50 -21.19
C ASP A 243 -9.12 3.17 -21.55
N PHE A 244 -8.35 2.64 -20.60
CA PHE A 244 -6.98 2.18 -20.82
C PHE A 244 -6.91 1.06 -21.86
N ILE A 245 -7.75 0.03 -21.73
CA ILE A 245 -7.85 -1.05 -22.71
C ILE A 245 -8.28 -0.49 -24.07
N GLY A 246 -9.25 0.43 -24.11
CA GLY A 246 -9.67 1.09 -25.34
C GLY A 246 -8.53 1.82 -26.08
N GLN A 247 -7.60 2.44 -25.36
CA GLN A 247 -6.42 3.06 -25.96
C GLN A 247 -5.35 2.05 -26.38
N VAL A 248 -5.15 0.97 -25.61
CA VAL A 248 -4.23 -0.11 -25.97
C VAL A 248 -4.69 -0.82 -27.26
N ARG A 249 -5.99 -1.08 -27.41
CA ARG A 249 -6.58 -1.64 -28.66
C ARG A 249 -6.23 -0.79 -29.88
N LYS A 250 -6.36 0.54 -29.76
CA LYS A 250 -6.01 1.50 -30.82
C LYS A 250 -4.51 1.51 -31.13
N LEU A 251 -3.66 1.50 -30.10
CA LEU A 251 -2.20 1.48 -30.25
C LEU A 251 -1.75 0.23 -31.00
N LEU A 252 -2.25 -0.94 -30.59
CA LEU A 252 -1.84 -2.24 -31.11
C LEU A 252 -2.62 -2.66 -32.36
N LYS A 253 -3.69 -1.93 -32.71
CA LYS A 253 -4.63 -2.24 -33.80
C LYS A 253 -5.27 -3.63 -33.63
N ARG A 254 -5.72 -3.91 -32.41
CA ARG A 254 -6.28 -5.21 -31.99
C ARG A 254 -7.50 -4.99 -31.11
N ASP A 255 -8.70 -5.15 -31.67
CA ASP A 255 -9.96 -4.89 -30.96
C ASP A 255 -10.35 -6.02 -30.00
N GLU A 256 -9.80 -7.21 -30.20
CA GLU A 256 -10.09 -8.41 -29.40
C GLU A 256 -9.47 -8.41 -28.00
N ILE A 257 -8.56 -7.47 -27.71
CA ILE A 257 -7.87 -7.39 -26.42
C ILE A 257 -8.89 -7.14 -25.31
N THR A 258 -8.99 -8.04 -24.35
CA THR A 258 -9.87 -7.93 -23.17
C THR A 258 -9.13 -7.39 -21.95
N ASN A 259 -7.81 -7.56 -21.88
CA ASN A 259 -7.00 -7.08 -20.76
C ASN A 259 -5.56 -6.77 -21.19
N CYS A 260 -4.89 -5.89 -20.44
CA CYS A 260 -3.50 -5.51 -20.62
C CYS A 260 -2.88 -5.21 -19.26
N TYR A 261 -1.84 -5.94 -18.87
CA TYR A 261 -1.24 -5.84 -17.54
C TYR A 261 0.28 -6.02 -17.56
N LYS A 262 0.96 -5.40 -16.59
CA LYS A 262 2.40 -5.59 -16.39
C LYS A 262 2.69 -7.00 -15.86
N SER A 263 3.70 -7.61 -16.43
CA SER A 263 4.34 -8.84 -15.98
C SER A 263 5.83 -8.58 -15.77
N MET A 264 6.46 -9.52 -15.09
CA MET A 264 7.90 -9.51 -14.86
C MET A 264 8.49 -10.86 -15.22
N TYR A 265 9.72 -10.82 -15.67
CA TYR A 265 10.55 -11.99 -15.88
C TYR A 265 11.84 -11.80 -15.09
N LEU A 266 12.12 -12.76 -14.21
CA LEU A 266 13.34 -12.83 -13.41
C LEU A 266 14.06 -14.12 -13.77
N PHE A 267 15.33 -14.03 -14.12
CA PHE A 267 16.19 -15.15 -14.51
C PHE A 267 17.55 -15.03 -13.83
N ALA A 268 18.16 -16.16 -13.50
CA ALA A 268 19.49 -16.20 -12.89
C ALA A 268 20.41 -17.13 -13.69
N TYR A 269 21.63 -16.68 -13.99
CA TYR A 269 22.66 -17.50 -14.63
C TYR A 269 23.42 -18.29 -13.54
N ASP A 270 23.43 -19.62 -13.63
CA ASP A 270 24.22 -20.51 -12.75
C ASP A 270 24.06 -20.19 -11.25
N TYR A 271 22.81 -20.15 -10.79
CA TYR A 271 22.45 -19.69 -9.45
C TYR A 271 22.54 -20.80 -8.41
N HIS A 272 23.25 -20.53 -7.32
CA HIS A 272 23.20 -21.32 -6.09
C HIS A 272 22.38 -20.56 -5.05
N ALA A 273 21.23 -21.13 -4.69
CA ALA A 273 20.34 -20.53 -3.72
C ALA A 273 20.96 -20.46 -2.32
N ASP A 274 20.75 -19.33 -1.64
CA ASP A 274 21.01 -19.07 -0.24
C ASP A 274 19.71 -19.35 0.54
N ILE A 275 19.29 -20.62 0.49
CA ILE A 275 18.04 -21.07 1.13
C ILE A 275 18.26 -21.11 2.64
N ASP A 276 17.41 -20.43 3.39
CA ASP A 276 17.31 -20.65 4.83
C ASP A 276 16.67 -22.04 5.09
N GLU A 277 17.51 -23.06 5.22
CA GLU A 277 17.09 -24.46 5.49
C GLU A 277 16.42 -24.61 6.87
N ASP A 278 16.73 -23.70 7.81
CA ASP A 278 16.19 -23.67 9.17
C ASP A 278 14.94 -22.77 9.29
N PHE A 279 14.28 -22.48 8.16
CA PHE A 279 13.13 -21.58 8.12
C PHE A 279 12.00 -22.02 9.07
N ASP A 280 11.67 -21.14 10.02
CA ASP A 280 10.62 -21.38 11.01
C ASP A 280 9.22 -21.22 10.42
N ASN A 281 8.72 -22.32 9.83
CA ASN A 281 7.38 -22.40 9.24
C ASN A 281 6.27 -22.06 10.24
N GLN A 282 6.40 -22.45 11.51
CA GLN A 282 5.35 -22.17 12.50
C GLN A 282 5.26 -20.67 12.78
N LYS A 283 6.41 -20.00 12.93
CA LYS A 283 6.47 -18.55 13.08
C LYS A 283 5.98 -17.81 11.85
N PHE A 284 6.21 -18.36 10.64
CA PHE A 284 5.63 -17.84 9.42
C PHE A 284 4.11 -17.88 9.44
N TRP A 285 3.50 -19.03 9.75
CA TRP A 285 2.03 -19.17 9.82
C TRP A 285 1.39 -18.29 10.89
N ASN A 286 2.02 -18.21 12.07
CA ASN A 286 1.59 -17.29 13.12
C ASN A 286 1.65 -15.82 12.65
N THR A 287 2.67 -15.47 11.86
CA THR A 287 2.82 -14.12 11.31
C THR A 287 1.81 -13.85 10.19
N GLN A 288 1.50 -14.83 9.34
CA GLN A 288 0.46 -14.75 8.31
C GLN A 288 -0.92 -14.50 8.93
N LYS A 289 -1.27 -15.26 9.98
CA LYS A 289 -2.51 -15.07 10.73
C LYS A 289 -2.61 -13.65 11.30
N LYS A 290 -1.55 -13.18 11.97
CA LYS A 290 -1.51 -11.83 12.51
C LYS A 290 -1.59 -10.77 11.40
N PHE A 291 -0.93 -11.00 10.27
CA PHE A 291 -0.99 -10.12 9.12
C PHE A 291 -2.43 -9.96 8.59
N ALA A 292 -3.19 -11.06 8.46
CA ALA A 292 -4.59 -11.03 8.06
C ALA A 292 -5.43 -10.17 9.03
N GLU A 293 -5.22 -10.33 10.34
CA GLU A 293 -5.90 -9.55 11.38
C GLU A 293 -5.53 -8.06 11.35
N ASP A 294 -4.25 -7.75 11.21
CA ASP A 294 -3.76 -6.38 11.09
C ASP A 294 -4.31 -5.68 9.83
N LYS A 295 -4.55 -6.42 8.73
CA LYS A 295 -5.15 -5.88 7.51
C LYS A 295 -6.64 -5.57 7.66
N ILE A 296 -7.39 -6.36 8.41
CA ILE A 296 -8.78 -6.02 8.79
C ILE A 296 -8.80 -4.68 9.54
N GLN A 297 -7.94 -4.52 10.54
CA GLN A 297 -7.87 -3.26 11.29
C GLN A 297 -7.44 -2.08 10.39
N THR A 298 -6.54 -2.33 9.43
CA THR A 298 -6.14 -1.33 8.44
C THR A 298 -7.34 -0.84 7.62
N VAL A 299 -8.25 -1.73 7.23
CA VAL A 299 -9.47 -1.36 6.48
C VAL A 299 -10.44 -0.58 7.35
N PHE A 300 -10.68 -0.99 8.60
CA PHE A 300 -11.50 -0.22 9.55
C PHE A 300 -10.96 1.18 9.80
N ASN A 301 -9.64 1.36 9.78
CA ASN A 301 -9.00 2.66 9.95
C ASN A 301 -9.12 3.58 8.72
N LYS A 302 -9.63 3.10 7.59
CA LYS A 302 -9.87 3.95 6.40
C LYS A 302 -10.93 4.99 6.72
N THR A 303 -10.70 6.23 6.28
CA THR A 303 -11.64 7.35 6.48
C THR A 303 -12.17 7.88 5.16
N ARG A 304 -13.42 8.32 5.15
CA ARG A 304 -14.00 9.14 4.07
C ARG A 304 -14.20 10.58 4.53
N ARG A 305 -14.23 11.51 3.57
CA ARG A 305 -14.56 12.92 3.83
C ARG A 305 -16.04 13.14 3.57
N ILE A 306 -16.72 13.74 4.54
CA ILE A 306 -18.11 14.21 4.39
C ILE A 306 -18.13 15.74 4.55
N TYR A 307 -18.94 16.43 3.76
CA TYR A 307 -19.15 17.87 3.94
C TYR A 307 -19.85 18.13 5.26
N SER A 308 -19.41 19.15 6.00
CA SER A 308 -20.11 19.55 7.20
C SER A 308 -21.52 19.99 6.84
N GLN A 309 -22.52 19.39 7.48
CA GLN A 309 -23.91 19.81 7.37
C GLN A 309 -24.20 21.07 8.22
N ASN A 310 -23.22 21.54 9.00
CA ASN A 310 -23.35 22.78 9.76
C ASN A 310 -23.24 23.99 8.81
N PRO A 311 -24.27 24.84 8.71
CA PRO A 311 -24.26 26.02 7.83
C PRO A 311 -23.10 26.99 8.13
N MET A 312 -22.61 27.03 9.37
CA MET A 312 -21.46 27.86 9.78
C MET A 312 -20.09 27.26 9.40
N GLU A 313 -20.05 26.02 8.90
CA GLU A 313 -18.84 25.31 8.46
C GLU A 313 -18.86 25.01 6.95
N TYR A 314 -19.59 25.81 6.17
CA TYR A 314 -19.71 25.64 4.72
C TYR A 314 -18.33 25.57 4.06
N GLY A 315 -18.09 24.53 3.26
CA GLY A 315 -16.80 24.25 2.62
C GLY A 315 -15.78 23.45 3.46
N LYS A 316 -16.07 23.17 4.75
CA LYS A 316 -15.23 22.30 5.59
C LYS A 316 -15.67 20.84 5.49
N TYR A 317 -14.71 19.94 5.38
CA TYR A 317 -14.94 18.49 5.39
C TYR A 317 -14.52 17.86 6.72
N LYS A 318 -15.32 16.90 7.20
CA LYS A 318 -14.99 16.07 8.36
C LYS A 318 -14.53 14.70 7.87
N LYS A 319 -13.45 14.18 8.47
CA LYS A 319 -13.03 12.79 8.28
C LYS A 319 -13.87 11.91 9.20
N VAL A 320 -14.53 10.93 8.63
CA VAL A 320 -15.29 9.92 9.38
C VAL A 320 -14.81 8.53 8.94
N PRO A 321 -14.93 7.50 9.80
CA PRO A 321 -14.65 6.12 9.40
C PRO A 321 -15.42 5.77 8.11
N LYS A 322 -14.73 5.10 7.18
CA LYS A 322 -15.35 4.59 5.94
C LYS A 322 -16.32 3.45 6.28
N TYR A 323 -15.99 2.65 7.29
CA TYR A 323 -16.75 1.51 7.77
C TYR A 323 -16.92 1.62 9.29
N LYS A 324 -18.10 1.26 9.82
CA LYS A 324 -18.28 1.03 11.24
C LYS A 324 -18.22 -0.47 11.51
N SER A 325 -17.73 -0.86 12.68
CA SER A 325 -17.68 -2.28 13.08
C SER A 325 -19.07 -2.93 13.12
N GLU A 326 -20.10 -2.13 13.41
CA GLU A 326 -21.50 -2.56 13.47
C GLU A 326 -22.08 -2.90 12.09
N ASP A 327 -21.49 -2.35 11.02
CA ASP A 327 -21.97 -2.51 9.65
C ASP A 327 -21.38 -3.76 8.96
N ILE A 328 -20.45 -4.47 9.61
CA ILE A 328 -19.70 -5.60 9.04
C ILE A 328 -19.92 -6.83 9.91
N SER A 329 -20.53 -7.88 9.35
CA SER A 329 -20.78 -9.13 10.06
C SER A 329 -19.48 -9.85 10.44
N GLN A 330 -19.57 -10.70 11.48
CA GLN A 330 -18.44 -11.57 11.84
C GLN A 330 -18.14 -12.61 10.75
N ASP A 331 -19.16 -13.01 9.99
CA ASP A 331 -18.98 -13.92 8.86
C ASP A 331 -18.14 -13.24 7.77
N MET A 332 -18.44 -12.00 7.40
CA MET A 332 -17.59 -11.25 6.45
C MET A 332 -16.16 -11.05 6.95
N ILE A 333 -15.97 -10.83 8.25
CA ILE A 333 -14.63 -10.77 8.85
C ILE A 333 -13.91 -12.11 8.73
N LYS A 334 -14.61 -13.23 8.91
CA LYS A 334 -14.07 -14.58 8.75
C LYS A 334 -13.68 -14.84 7.28
N GLU A 335 -14.55 -14.52 6.32
CA GLU A 335 -14.26 -14.64 4.88
C GLU A 335 -13.00 -13.84 4.50
N CYS A 336 -12.83 -12.63 5.04
CA CYS A 336 -11.60 -11.85 4.84
C CYS A 336 -10.36 -12.61 5.35
N LYS A 337 -10.41 -13.19 6.55
CA LYS A 337 -9.27 -13.93 7.11
C LYS A 337 -8.91 -15.14 6.26
N GLU A 338 -9.91 -15.86 5.75
CA GLU A 338 -9.72 -17.06 4.92
C GLU A 338 -9.07 -16.77 3.57
N MET A 339 -9.08 -15.52 3.09
CA MET A 339 -8.36 -15.15 1.87
C MET A 339 -6.82 -15.26 1.99
N VAL A 340 -6.29 -15.24 3.21
CA VAL A 340 -4.85 -15.34 3.49
C VAL A 340 -4.54 -16.75 3.98
N MET A 341 -3.56 -17.40 3.37
CA MET A 341 -3.19 -18.77 3.70
C MET A 341 -2.37 -18.82 4.99
N TYR A 342 -2.86 -19.56 5.98
CA TYR A 342 -2.11 -19.97 7.16
C TYR A 342 -2.60 -21.29 7.74
N LYS A 343 -1.71 -22.01 8.42
CA LYS A 343 -1.98 -23.31 9.06
C LYS A 343 -2.30 -23.20 10.54
#